data_AF-A0A7I5E7X3-F1
#
_entry.id   AF-A0A7I5E7X3-F1
#
_cell.length_a   1.000
_cell.length_b   1.000
_cell.length_c   1.000
_cell.angle_alpha   90.00
_cell.angle_beta   90.00
_cell.angle_gamma   90.00
#
_symmetry.space_group_name_H-M   'P 1'
#
loop_
_entity.id
_entity.type
_entity.pdbx_description
1 polymer ?
#
loop_
_entity_poly.entity_id
_entity_poly.type
_entity_poly.pdbx_seq_one_letter_code
_entity_poly.pdbx_strand_id
1 'polypeptide(L)'
;MSAIDLWTACGTRVYLLNGPRTSNVVSWEHVTIKMRSHVLSYVSGQPERAQLIVDVLQQNIGLMDARAAWAAVGILKNAEEWMSEESTRTFYRFLRSQLEPMLTLEELRLAPFRAQKGREPGEPALSKGSTGGLHGVNRKHRKRAQNRLRDKIRATTLKMQEF
;
A
#
# COMPACT_ATOMS: atom_id res chain seq x y z
N MET A 1 -18.28 -10.93 -7.14
CA MET A 1 -17.02 -11.31 -7.82
C MET A 1 -15.90 -11.16 -6.82
N SER A 2 -15.16 -12.25 -6.57
CA SER A 2 -13.94 -12.19 -5.75
C SER A 2 -12.80 -11.52 -6.54
N ALA A 3 -11.73 -11.06 -5.88
CA ALA A 3 -10.56 -10.55 -6.59
C ALA A 3 -9.92 -11.62 -7.50
N ILE A 4 -9.99 -12.89 -7.08
CA ILE A 4 -9.50 -14.05 -7.84
C ILE A 4 -10.28 -14.22 -9.15
N ASP A 5 -11.60 -13.98 -9.14
CA ASP A 5 -12.42 -14.03 -10.37
C ASP A 5 -11.93 -13.06 -11.43
N LEU A 6 -11.62 -11.83 -11.02
CA LEU A 6 -11.20 -10.79 -11.93
C LEU A 6 -9.86 -11.15 -12.57
N TRP A 7 -8.88 -11.56 -11.76
CA TRP A 7 -7.54 -11.89 -12.27
C TRP A 7 -7.55 -13.13 -13.16
N THR A 8 -8.27 -14.18 -12.75
CA THR A 8 -8.36 -15.42 -13.54
C THR A 8 -9.16 -15.24 -14.82
N ALA A 9 -10.20 -14.39 -14.84
CA ALA A 9 -10.91 -14.04 -16.07
C ALA A 9 -10.01 -13.33 -17.08
N CYS A 10 -9.03 -12.56 -16.61
CA CYS A 10 -8.00 -11.95 -17.45
C CYS A 10 -6.86 -12.92 -17.83
N GLY A 11 -6.96 -14.21 -17.50
CA GLY A 11 -5.91 -15.21 -17.78
C GLY A 11 -4.67 -15.09 -16.89
N THR A 12 -4.74 -14.32 -15.79
CA THR A 12 -3.60 -14.15 -14.87
C THR A 12 -3.48 -15.35 -13.93
N ARG A 13 -2.25 -15.86 -13.76
CA ARG A 13 -1.96 -16.87 -12.74
C ARG A 13 -1.94 -16.24 -11.35
N VAL A 14 -2.61 -16.89 -10.40
CA VAL A 14 -2.69 -16.49 -8.99
C VAL A 14 -1.90 -17.49 -8.16
N TYR A 15 -0.86 -16.99 -7.48
CA TYR A 15 -0.03 -17.78 -6.56
C TYR A 15 -0.53 -17.57 -5.13
N LEU A 16 -0.88 -18.65 -4.44
CA LEU A 16 -1.32 -18.63 -3.06
C LEU A 16 -0.14 -18.95 -2.15
N LEU A 17 0.21 -18.02 -1.28
CA LEU A 17 1.41 -18.06 -0.48
C LEU A 17 1.09 -17.65 0.94
N ASN A 18 1.77 -18.26 1.90
CA ASN A 18 1.66 -17.84 3.29
C ASN A 18 2.30 -16.47 3.48
N GLY A 19 1.56 -15.58 4.15
CA GLY A 19 2.16 -14.37 4.71
C GLY A 19 3.05 -14.68 5.92
N PRO A 20 3.78 -13.68 6.42
CA PRO A 20 4.53 -13.77 7.67
C PRO A 20 3.71 -14.36 8.81
N ARG A 21 4.34 -15.17 9.65
CA ARG A 21 3.68 -15.81 10.79
C ARG A 21 3.42 -14.79 11.90
N THR A 22 2.24 -14.87 12.51
CA THR A 22 1.86 -14.06 13.68
C THR A 22 2.06 -14.82 14.99
N SER A 23 2.08 -14.11 16.11
CA SER A 23 2.21 -14.67 17.47
C SER A 23 1.15 -15.74 17.77
N ASN A 24 -0.07 -15.52 17.29
CA ASN A 24 -1.14 -16.51 17.32
C ASN A 24 -1.00 -17.50 16.16
N VAL A 25 -0.16 -18.51 16.34
CA VAL A 25 0.13 -19.54 15.33
C VAL A 25 -1.14 -20.30 14.92
N VAL A 26 -1.99 -20.65 15.88
CA VAL A 26 -3.24 -21.37 15.63
C VAL A 26 -4.16 -20.61 14.69
N SER A 27 -4.33 -19.30 14.89
CA SER A 27 -5.16 -18.46 14.02
C SER A 27 -4.55 -18.33 12.62
N TRP A 28 -3.22 -18.19 12.53
CA TRP A 28 -2.51 -18.11 11.26
C TRP A 28 -2.63 -19.42 10.44
N GLU A 29 -2.50 -20.57 11.08
CA GLU A 29 -2.71 -21.88 10.43
C GLU A 29 -4.17 -22.06 10.00
N HIS A 30 -5.13 -21.70 10.84
CA HIS A 30 -6.55 -21.75 10.49
C HIS A 30 -6.92 -20.87 9.29
N VAL A 31 -6.36 -19.65 9.20
CA VAL A 31 -6.57 -18.77 8.04
C VAL A 31 -6.03 -19.42 6.77
N THR A 32 -4.87 -20.06 6.82
CA THR A 32 -4.27 -20.78 5.68
C THR A 32 -5.20 -21.88 5.18
N ILE A 33 -5.70 -22.72 6.09
CA ILE A 33 -6.61 -23.83 5.77
C ILE A 33 -7.93 -23.30 5.20
N LYS A 34 -8.51 -22.28 5.83
CA LYS A 34 -9.77 -21.68 5.41
C LYS A 34 -9.66 -21.03 4.03
N MET A 35 -8.55 -20.34 3.76
CA MET A 35 -8.27 -19.75 2.46
C MET A 35 -8.16 -20.81 1.37
N ARG A 36 -7.40 -21.89 1.62
CA ARG A 36 -7.29 -23.01 0.69
C ARG A 36 -8.66 -23.63 0.39
N SER A 37 -9.47 -23.90 1.41
CA SER A 37 -10.83 -24.44 1.24
C SER A 37 -11.73 -23.52 0.41
N HIS A 38 -11.62 -22.21 0.62
CA HIS A 38 -12.38 -21.22 -0.17
C HIS A 38 -11.96 -21.23 -1.65
N VAL A 39 -10.66 -21.28 -1.93
CA VAL A 39 -10.14 -21.37 -3.29
C VAL A 39 -10.50 -22.70 -3.95
N LEU A 40 -10.42 -23.82 -3.24
CA LEU A 40 -10.84 -25.11 -3.79
C LEU A 40 -12.31 -25.11 -4.17
N SER A 41 -13.16 -24.54 -3.32
CA SER A 41 -14.59 -24.37 -3.62
C SER A 41 -14.81 -23.49 -4.85
N TYR A 42 -13.99 -22.44 -5.00
CA TYR A 42 -13.98 -21.57 -6.17
C TYR A 42 -13.61 -22.32 -7.46
N VAL A 43 -12.52 -23.08 -7.44
CA VAL A 43 -12.02 -23.86 -8.58
C VAL A 43 -13.01 -24.96 -8.97
N SER A 44 -13.65 -25.63 -8.01
CA SER A 44 -14.68 -26.63 -8.29
C SER A 44 -15.87 -26.08 -9.08
N GLY A 45 -16.20 -24.80 -8.90
CA GLY A 45 -17.25 -24.13 -9.68
C GLY A 45 -16.80 -23.67 -11.07
N GLN A 46 -15.49 -23.58 -11.31
CA GLN A 46 -14.89 -23.04 -12.55
C GLN A 46 -13.62 -23.85 -12.90
N PRO A 47 -13.77 -25.15 -13.25
CA PRO A 47 -12.65 -26.07 -13.43
C PRO A 47 -11.69 -25.64 -14.54
N GLU A 48 -12.18 -24.90 -15.55
CA GLU A 48 -11.36 -24.33 -16.61
C GLU A 48 -10.30 -23.34 -16.09
N ARG A 49 -10.52 -22.76 -14.90
CA ARG A 49 -9.60 -21.82 -14.25
C ARG A 49 -8.63 -22.50 -13.28
N ALA A 50 -8.76 -23.80 -13.04
CA ALA A 50 -7.93 -24.54 -12.09
C ALA A 50 -6.44 -24.37 -12.37
N GLN A 51 -6.03 -24.44 -13.63
CA GLN A 51 -4.64 -24.29 -14.07
C GLN A 51 -4.05 -22.89 -13.83
N LEU A 52 -4.88 -21.88 -13.55
CA LEU A 52 -4.44 -20.52 -13.24
C LEU A 52 -4.15 -20.34 -11.74
N ILE A 53 -4.54 -21.29 -10.90
CA ILE A 53 -4.31 -21.23 -9.45
C ILE A 53 -3.12 -22.11 -9.10
N VAL A 54 -2.10 -21.52 -8.49
CA VAL A 54 -0.91 -22.23 -8.01
C VAL A 54 -0.89 -22.18 -6.48
N ASP A 55 -1.17 -23.32 -5.84
CA ASP A 55 -1.16 -23.43 -4.37
C ASP A 55 0.27 -23.71 -3.86
N VAL A 56 0.85 -22.71 -3.19
CA VAL A 56 2.15 -22.78 -2.51
C VAL A 56 1.99 -22.56 -1.01
N LEU A 57 0.76 -22.69 -0.48
CA LEU A 57 0.49 -22.60 0.94
C LEU A 57 1.07 -23.83 1.68
N GLN A 58 1.37 -23.67 2.96
CA GLN A 58 1.85 -24.73 3.84
C GLN A 58 0.90 -25.94 3.81
N GLN A 59 1.43 -27.09 3.44
CA GLN A 59 0.65 -28.34 3.28
C GLN A 59 0.33 -28.98 4.64
N ASN A 60 1.30 -29.01 5.54
CA ASN A 60 1.22 -29.75 6.80
C ASN A 60 1.33 -28.82 8.00
N ILE A 61 0.32 -28.85 8.88
CA ILE A 61 0.30 -28.12 10.17
C ILE A 61 1.49 -28.57 11.03
N GLY A 62 2.13 -27.63 11.71
CA GLY A 62 3.25 -27.93 12.63
C GLY A 62 4.59 -28.32 11.98
N LEU A 63 4.66 -28.49 10.65
CA LEU A 63 5.94 -28.70 9.96
C LEU A 63 6.52 -27.36 9.50
N MET A 64 7.75 -27.08 9.93
CA MET A 64 8.46 -25.87 9.55
C MET A 64 9.31 -26.11 8.30
N ASP A 65 9.03 -25.36 7.23
CA ASP A 65 9.88 -25.33 6.04
C ASP A 65 10.82 -24.12 6.13
N ALA A 66 12.11 -24.39 6.38
CA ALA A 66 13.14 -23.35 6.47
C ALA A 66 13.37 -22.61 5.14
N ARG A 67 12.92 -23.17 4.01
CA ARG A 67 13.03 -22.53 2.69
C ARG A 67 11.85 -21.61 2.40
N ALA A 68 10.78 -21.69 3.18
CA ALA A 68 9.58 -20.91 2.93
C ALA A 68 9.73 -19.46 3.41
N ALA A 69 9.19 -18.51 2.64
CA ALA A 69 9.30 -17.09 2.94
C ALA A 69 8.70 -16.71 4.30
N TRP A 70 7.59 -17.35 4.70
CA TRP A 70 6.93 -17.10 5.97
C TRP A 70 7.78 -17.49 7.20
N ALA A 71 8.77 -18.38 7.03
CA ALA A 71 9.70 -18.80 8.07
C ALA A 71 10.95 -17.91 8.15
N ALA A 72 11.24 -17.14 7.11
CA ALA A 72 12.42 -16.30 7.01
C ALA A 72 12.38 -15.05 7.90
N VAL A 73 11.17 -14.54 8.15
CA VAL A 73 10.94 -13.44 9.07
C VAL A 73 10.50 -13.99 10.42
N GLY A 74 10.95 -13.32 11.48
CA GLY A 74 10.48 -13.59 12.83
C GLY A 74 8.96 -13.46 12.95
N ILE A 75 8.44 -13.86 14.10
CA ILE A 75 7.01 -13.82 14.39
C ILE A 75 6.55 -12.36 14.54
N LEU A 76 5.56 -11.94 13.75
CA LEU A 76 4.87 -10.66 13.92
C LEU A 76 4.00 -10.71 15.17
N LYS A 77 4.07 -9.69 16.02
CA LYS A 77 3.28 -9.67 17.26
C LYS A 77 1.79 -9.62 16.94
N ASN A 78 1.42 -8.75 16.01
CA ASN A 78 0.04 -8.55 15.58
C ASN A 78 -0.07 -8.65 14.04
N ALA A 79 -1.22 -9.11 13.55
CA ALA A 79 -1.50 -9.19 12.11
C ALA A 79 -1.60 -7.81 11.43
N GLU A 80 -1.90 -6.76 12.21
CA GLU A 80 -2.05 -5.39 11.74
C GLU A 80 -0.73 -4.60 11.75
N GLU A 81 0.34 -5.19 12.30
CA GLU A 81 1.63 -4.54 12.42
C GLU A 81 2.38 -4.59 11.08
N TRP A 82 2.89 -3.44 10.66
CA TRP A 82 3.77 -3.36 9.49
C TRP A 82 5.12 -4.03 9.79
N MET A 83 5.61 -4.83 8.83
CA MET A 83 6.98 -5.32 8.89
C MET A 83 7.98 -4.16 8.80
N SER A 84 9.10 -4.28 9.51
CA SER A 84 10.24 -3.39 9.30
C SER A 84 10.76 -3.52 7.86
N GLU A 85 11.51 -2.51 7.40
CA GLU A 85 12.12 -2.53 6.08
C GLU A 85 13.02 -3.76 5.88
N GLU A 86 13.84 -4.07 6.87
CA GLU A 86 14.76 -5.21 6.87
C GLU A 86 14.01 -6.56 6.79
N SER A 87 12.97 -6.73 7.60
CA SER A 87 12.11 -7.92 7.55
C SER A 87 11.41 -8.05 6.21
N THR A 88 10.91 -6.93 5.65
CA THR A 88 10.26 -6.92 4.33
C THR A 88 11.21 -7.34 3.22
N ARG A 89 12.44 -6.79 3.20
CA ARG A 89 13.49 -7.18 2.24
C ARG A 89 13.87 -8.65 2.39
N THR A 90 13.96 -9.15 3.62
CA THR A 90 14.30 -10.54 3.91
C THR A 90 13.19 -11.49 3.45
N PHE A 91 11.94 -11.20 3.81
CA PHE A 91 10.76 -11.94 3.35
C PHE A 91 10.73 -12.02 1.82
N TYR A 92 10.86 -10.88 1.14
CA TYR A 92 10.80 -10.81 -0.31
C TYR A 92 11.92 -11.61 -0.99
N ARG A 93 13.13 -11.61 -0.42
CA ARG A 93 14.26 -12.39 -0.94
C ARG A 93 13.99 -13.89 -0.88
N PHE A 94 13.48 -14.38 0.25
CA PHE A 94 13.10 -15.78 0.37
C PHE A 94 11.91 -16.13 -0.51
N LEU A 95 10.94 -15.22 -0.64
CA LEU A 95 9.81 -15.38 -1.54
C LEU A 95 10.26 -15.54 -3.00
N ARG A 96 11.22 -14.72 -3.44
CA ARG A 96 11.83 -14.82 -4.76
C ARG A 96 12.51 -16.17 -4.96
N SER A 97 13.29 -16.65 -3.99
CA SER A 97 13.94 -17.96 -4.06
C SER A 97 12.93 -19.12 -4.07
N GLN A 98 11.86 -19.02 -3.27
CA GLN A 98 10.80 -20.02 -3.20
C GLN A 98 10.04 -20.13 -4.52
N LEU A 99 9.89 -19.02 -5.24
CA LEU A 99 9.11 -18.94 -6.47
C LEU A 99 9.95 -19.04 -7.75
N GLU A 100 11.28 -19.03 -7.66
CA GLU A 100 12.21 -19.03 -8.79
C GLU A 100 11.93 -20.12 -9.85
N PRO A 101 11.57 -21.37 -9.48
CA PRO A 101 11.22 -22.41 -10.46
C PRO A 101 9.92 -22.12 -11.25
N MET A 102 9.09 -21.19 -10.77
CA MET A 102 7.75 -20.94 -11.28
C MET A 102 7.58 -19.55 -11.88
N LEU A 103 8.32 -18.55 -11.38
CA LEU A 103 8.27 -17.17 -11.85
C LEU A 103 9.52 -16.38 -11.45
N THR A 104 9.86 -15.38 -12.25
CA THR A 104 10.97 -14.46 -11.96
C THR A 104 10.43 -13.19 -11.31
N LEU A 105 10.68 -13.01 -10.03
CA LEU A 105 10.43 -11.74 -9.35
C LEU A 105 11.58 -10.76 -9.59
N GLU A 106 11.25 -9.50 -9.80
CA GLU A 106 12.21 -8.40 -9.84
C GLU A 106 12.93 -8.24 -8.49
N GLU A 107 13.98 -7.43 -8.45
CA GLU A 107 14.60 -7.07 -7.18
C GLU A 107 13.79 -5.97 -6.48
N LEU A 108 13.48 -6.17 -5.19
CA LEU A 108 12.75 -5.18 -4.40
C LEU A 108 13.63 -3.95 -4.15
N ARG A 109 13.38 -2.89 -4.92
CA ARG A 109 13.97 -1.57 -4.72
C ARG A 109 13.05 -0.72 -3.87
N LEU A 110 13.35 -0.63 -2.58
CA LEU A 110 12.64 0.29 -1.69
C LEU A 110 13.16 1.71 -1.93
N ALA A 111 12.34 2.51 -2.61
CA ALA A 111 12.59 3.95 -2.68
C ALA A 111 12.41 4.54 -1.28
N PRO A 112 13.29 5.46 -0.83
CA PRO A 112 13.07 6.16 0.42
C PRO A 112 11.74 6.91 0.30
N PHE A 113 10.77 6.52 1.13
CA PHE A 113 9.49 7.20 1.19
C PHE A 113 9.75 8.63 1.67
N ARG A 114 9.69 9.60 0.76
CA ARG A 114 9.60 11.00 1.13
C ARG A 114 8.18 11.26 1.57
N ALA A 115 7.91 11.01 2.85
CA ALA A 115 6.75 11.62 3.49
C ALA A 115 6.88 13.12 3.23
N GLN A 116 6.03 13.68 2.36
CA GLN A 116 5.77 15.10 2.46
C GLN A 116 5.32 15.28 3.91
N LYS A 117 6.05 16.08 4.70
CA LYS A 117 5.62 16.47 6.03
C LYS A 117 4.24 17.12 5.88
N GLY A 118 3.19 16.30 5.94
CA GLY A 118 1.85 16.77 6.18
C GLY A 118 1.92 17.49 7.50
N ARG A 119 1.55 18.76 7.52
CA ARG A 119 1.22 19.40 8.79
C ARG A 119 0.14 18.53 9.43
N GLU A 120 0.45 17.98 10.59
CA GLU A 120 -0.54 17.44 11.53
C GLU A 120 -1.71 18.45 11.63
N PRO A 121 -2.96 18.05 11.35
CA PRO A 121 -4.11 18.90 11.61
C PRO A 121 -4.35 18.89 13.12
N GLY A 122 -3.89 19.92 13.84
CA GLY A 122 -4.29 20.07 15.24
C GLY A 122 -3.42 20.93 16.16
N GLU A 123 -2.17 21.25 15.84
CA GLU A 123 -1.35 22.06 16.75
C GLU A 123 -1.46 23.57 16.46
N PRO A 124 -1.88 24.41 17.44
CA PRO A 124 -1.80 25.84 17.29
C PRO A 124 -0.33 26.24 17.18
N ALA A 125 0.01 26.95 16.11
CA ALA A 125 1.35 27.44 15.85
C ALA A 125 1.81 28.36 16.99
N LEU A 126 2.62 27.84 17.91
CA LEU A 126 3.43 28.67 18.80
C LEU A 126 4.53 29.32 17.97
N SER A 127 4.27 30.55 17.52
CA SER A 127 5.28 31.38 16.89
C SER A 127 6.33 31.80 17.93
N LYS A 128 7.45 31.09 17.99
CA LYS A 128 8.72 31.69 18.42
C LYS A 128 9.49 32.07 17.17
N GLY A 129 9.45 33.35 16.85
CA GLY A 129 10.14 33.91 15.71
C GLY A 129 11.66 33.88 15.90
N SER A 130 12.38 33.75 14.79
CA SER A 130 13.57 34.55 14.55
C SER A 130 13.93 34.55 13.06
N THR A 131 13.74 35.73 12.47
CA THR A 131 14.56 36.39 11.44
C THR A 131 14.98 35.64 10.17
N GLY A 132 14.32 35.96 9.06
CA GLY A 132 14.86 35.80 7.71
C GLY A 132 13.84 36.03 6.60
N GLY A 133 13.64 37.28 6.16
CA GLY A 133 13.14 37.57 4.80
C GLY A 133 11.62 37.63 4.54
N LEU A 134 10.80 38.23 5.41
CA LEU A 134 9.34 38.36 5.17
C LEU A 134 8.87 39.67 4.50
N HIS A 135 9.77 40.59 4.14
CA HIS A 135 9.35 41.86 3.52
C HIS A 135 8.92 41.76 2.04
N GLY A 136 9.29 40.70 1.32
CA GLY A 136 8.93 40.52 -0.09
C GLY A 136 7.57 39.86 -0.35
N VAL A 137 7.20 38.88 0.48
CA VAL A 137 6.00 38.04 0.26
C VAL A 137 4.72 38.83 0.54
N ASN A 138 4.70 39.64 1.61
CA ASN A 138 3.56 40.47 1.96
C ASN A 138 3.28 41.58 0.93
N ARG A 139 4.33 42.13 0.29
CA ARG A 139 4.17 43.16 -0.76
C ARG A 139 3.54 42.59 -2.02
N LYS A 140 3.91 41.37 -2.44
CA LYS A 140 3.33 40.70 -3.61
C LYS A 140 1.86 40.32 -3.37
N HIS A 141 1.53 39.81 -2.18
CA HIS A 141 0.17 39.43 -1.84
C HIS A 141 -0.76 40.65 -1.76
N ARG A 142 -0.30 41.75 -1.16
CA ARG A 142 -1.04 43.02 -1.11
C ARG A 142 -1.29 43.60 -2.50
N LYS A 143 -0.29 43.53 -3.40
CA LYS A 143 -0.43 44.02 -4.79
C LYS A 143 -1.45 43.18 -5.59
N ARG A 144 -1.47 41.86 -5.39
CA ARG A 144 -2.49 40.98 -6.02
C ARG A 144 -3.90 41.25 -5.50
N ALA A 145 -4.06 41.49 -4.19
CA ALA A 145 -5.35 41.84 -3.62
C ALA A 145 -5.88 43.19 -4.13
N GLN A 146 -5.01 44.20 -4.24
CA GLN A 146 -5.38 45.51 -4.80
C GLN A 146 -5.79 45.42 -6.28
N ASN A 147 -5.08 44.61 -7.08
CA ASN A 147 -5.46 44.41 -8.49
C ASN A 147 -6.83 43.74 -8.61
N ARG A 148 -7.10 42.69 -7.81
CA ARG A 148 -8.41 42.03 -7.79
C ARG A 148 -9.54 42.98 -7.41
N LEU A 149 -9.30 43.91 -6.48
CA LEU A 149 -10.28 44.92 -6.10
C LEU A 149 -10.53 45.93 -7.23
N ARG A 150 -9.47 46.40 -7.90
CA ARG A 150 -9.59 47.30 -9.06
C ARG A 150 -10.34 46.66 -10.22
N ASP A 151 -10.12 45.38 -10.47
CA ASP A 151 -10.78 44.68 -11.57
C ASP A 151 -12.26 44.44 -11.26
N LYS A 152 -12.61 44.18 -9.99
CA LYS A 152 -14.01 44.14 -9.54
C LYS A 152 -14.71 45.48 -9.72
N ILE A 153 -14.07 46.58 -9.31
CA ILE A 153 -14.63 47.93 -9.47
C ILE A 153 -14.82 48.25 -10.96
N ARG A 154 -13.85 47.95 -11.83
CA ARG A 154 -14.01 48.14 -13.29
C ARG A 154 -15.15 47.30 -13.86
N ALA A 155 -15.27 46.03 -13.47
CA ALA A 155 -16.35 45.17 -13.92
C ALA A 155 -17.74 45.66 -13.46
N THR A 156 -17.85 46.22 -12.26
CA THR A 156 -19.11 46.82 -11.79
C THR A 156 -19.40 48.16 -12.47
N THR A 157 -18.38 48.95 -12.79
CA THR A 157 -18.57 50.24 -13.48
C THR A 157 -19.01 50.04 -14.93
N LEU A 158 -18.44 49.04 -15.63
CA LEU A 158 -18.87 48.66 -16.99
C LEU A 158 -20.32 48.14 -17.00
N LYS A 159 -20.70 47.32 -16.03
CA LYS A 159 -22.09 46.84 -15.88
C LYS A 159 -23.11 47.94 -15.56
N MET A 160 -22.67 49.08 -15.02
CA MET A 160 -23.52 50.24 -14.76
C MET A 160 -23.60 51.21 -15.94
N GLN A 161 -22.75 51.08 -16.96
CA GLN A 161 -22.80 51.88 -18.19
C GLN A 161 -23.61 51.20 -19.33
N GLU A 162 -24.03 49.96 -19.15
CA GLU A 162 -24.89 49.21 -20.08
C GLU A 162 -26.40 49.37 -19.79
N PHE A 163 -26.80 50.41 -19.04
CA PHE A 163 -28.18 50.83 -18.82
C PHE A 163 -28.38 52.29 -19.24
#